data_AF-A0AAU5YBN8-F1
#
_entry.id   AF-A0AAU5YBN8-F1
#
_cell.length_a   1.000
_cell.length_b   1.000
_cell.length_c   1.000
_cell.angle_alpha   90.00
_cell.angle_beta   90.00
_cell.angle_gamma   90.00
#
_symmetry.space_group_name_H-M   'P 1'
#
loop_
_entity.id
_entity.type
_entity.pdbx_description
1 polymer ?
#
loop_
_entity_poly.entity_id
_entity_poly.type
_entity_poly.pdbx_seq_one_letter_code
_entity_poly.pdbx_strand_id
1 'polypeptide(L)'
;MRSTTRRLIRGLCALLVVGGLPPVTAAAADGAGERPAAAQPATDWRVDLASTSADQHNIDHRTDGALAIGDRRTRTPSAPGRAFAVYTAPARSLGRQADVFTVRRQADVPSGTQVLTEVRGSGHPGRWTQWTTPDPTGRLRLPEVVSVLQVRLTLLGGQAASPVVSGVSVHADPVRPAARARDGAAATASVTYRLFATREGLTGQTTANGHVIQPRDHFVALPSRRMLAGDGSREYQVRLCYARTGRCETAPVWDVGPWNTQDDYWNPPAQRQMWRDLPQGTPEAQAAHQSGYNGGLDEFGRRVANPAGIDVADGTFWDGLGMTDNDWVDVTFQPTDGGGGGGQTTVTAWAEANVRSCASTTCGAVSKVYPNESYPANCWQTGQLVSAEGYTSDKWVELPLNAGGVGYVSAIYLKGDETGGVTRRCGT
;
A
#
# COMPACT_ATOMS: atom_id res chain seq x y z
N MET A 1 -35.93 -82.60 13.94
CA MET A 1 -37.21 -81.93 14.23
C MET A 1 -37.36 -80.73 13.31
N ARG A 2 -38.48 -80.69 12.57
CA ARG A 2 -39.06 -79.58 11.77
C ARG A 2 -38.17 -79.05 10.62
N SER A 3 -38.44 -79.39 9.34
CA SER A 3 -39.56 -78.92 8.48
C SER A 3 -39.42 -77.40 8.24
N THR A 4 -39.38 -76.81 7.04
CA THR A 4 -39.89 -77.15 5.68
C THR A 4 -39.35 -76.03 4.75
N THR A 5 -38.69 -76.30 3.61
CA THR A 5 -39.23 -76.31 2.23
C THR A 5 -39.90 -74.98 1.80
N ARG A 6 -39.51 -74.26 0.74
CA ARG A 6 -39.60 -74.61 -0.70
C ARG A 6 -38.96 -73.48 -1.55
N ARG A 7 -38.07 -73.83 -2.51
CA ARG A 7 -38.24 -73.78 -4.00
C ARG A 7 -38.18 -72.36 -4.59
N LEU A 8 -37.59 -72.05 -5.74
CA LEU A 8 -36.94 -72.72 -6.90
C LEU A 8 -36.52 -71.50 -7.80
N ILE A 9 -35.46 -71.46 -8.60
CA ILE A 9 -35.33 -72.04 -9.95
C ILE A 9 -34.14 -71.35 -10.68
N ARG A 10 -33.43 -72.13 -11.50
CA ARG A 10 -32.53 -71.78 -12.64
C ARG A 10 -31.19 -71.12 -12.26
N GLY A 11 -30.05 -71.77 -12.48
CA GLY A 11 -29.47 -72.12 -13.80
C GLY A 11 -28.63 -70.91 -14.23
N LEU A 12 -27.36 -70.97 -14.60
CA LEU A 12 -26.64 -71.91 -15.44
C LEU A 12 -25.13 -71.59 -15.30
N CYS A 13 -24.29 -72.53 -15.75
CA CYS A 13 -22.83 -72.55 -15.74
C CYS A 13 -22.08 -71.29 -16.18
N ALA A 14 -20.96 -71.09 -15.47
CA ALA A 14 -19.62 -70.67 -15.93
C ALA A 14 -19.42 -70.25 -17.40
N LEU A 15 -18.75 -69.12 -17.60
CA LEU A 15 -17.68 -69.00 -18.59
C LEU A 15 -16.79 -67.78 -18.26
N LEU A 16 -15.53 -68.05 -17.94
CA LEU A 16 -14.43 -67.08 -17.97
C LEU A 16 -14.15 -66.74 -19.44
N VAL A 17 -14.39 -65.49 -19.83
CA VAL A 17 -13.94 -64.94 -21.11
C VAL A 17 -13.02 -63.76 -20.82
N VAL A 18 -11.74 -63.96 -21.14
CA VAL A 18 -10.74 -62.90 -21.30
C VAL A 18 -11.16 -62.10 -22.54
N GLY A 19 -11.75 -60.92 -22.32
CA GLY A 19 -12.16 -59.99 -23.37
C GLY A 19 -11.13 -58.87 -23.52
N GLY A 20 -10.53 -58.77 -24.71
CA GLY A 20 -9.57 -57.73 -25.07
C GLY A 20 -10.17 -56.32 -25.02
N LEU A 21 -9.36 -55.37 -24.56
CA LEU A 21 -9.64 -53.94 -24.69
C LEU A 21 -9.63 -53.57 -26.18
N PRO A 22 -10.66 -52.86 -26.70
CA PRO A 22 -10.58 -52.29 -28.04
C PRO A 22 -9.52 -51.18 -28.07
N PRO A 23 -8.92 -50.89 -29.23
CA PRO A 23 -8.00 -49.78 -29.36
C PRO A 23 -8.78 -48.49 -29.07
N VAL A 24 -8.27 -47.70 -28.11
CA VAL A 24 -8.73 -46.33 -27.91
C VAL A 24 -8.32 -45.57 -29.17
N THR A 25 -9.29 -45.34 -30.06
CA THR A 25 -9.15 -44.37 -31.13
C THR A 25 -8.94 -43.01 -30.47
N ALA A 26 -7.76 -42.44 -30.66
CA ALA A 26 -7.53 -41.03 -30.39
C ALA A 26 -8.47 -40.25 -31.30
N ALA A 27 -9.60 -39.80 -30.75
CA ALA A 27 -10.46 -38.83 -31.42
C ALA A 27 -9.66 -37.52 -31.51
N ALA A 28 -9.17 -37.24 -32.72
CA ALA A 28 -8.74 -35.91 -33.10
C ALA A 28 -9.95 -34.97 -32.95
N ALA A 29 -9.95 -34.17 -31.89
CA ALA A 29 -10.81 -33.01 -31.77
C ALA A 29 -9.98 -31.78 -32.16
N ASP A 30 -9.72 -31.63 -33.47
CA ASP A 30 -9.40 -30.33 -34.06
C ASP A 30 -10.69 -29.51 -34.11
N GLY A 31 -10.94 -28.81 -33.00
CA GLY A 31 -11.87 -27.71 -32.91
C GLY A 31 -11.15 -26.59 -32.19
N ALA A 32 -10.36 -25.80 -32.93
CA ALA A 32 -9.81 -24.55 -32.46
C ALA A 32 -10.97 -23.56 -32.22
N GLY A 33 -11.70 -23.76 -31.13
CA GLY A 33 -12.54 -22.72 -30.55
C GLY A 33 -11.62 -21.60 -30.11
N GLU A 34 -11.75 -20.46 -30.77
CA GLU A 34 -11.02 -19.24 -30.42
C GLU A 34 -11.26 -18.97 -28.93
N ARG A 35 -10.18 -19.04 -28.15
CA ARG A 35 -10.22 -18.67 -26.72
C ARG A 35 -10.79 -17.25 -26.68
N PRO A 36 -11.83 -16.98 -25.87
CA PRO A 36 -12.33 -15.61 -25.74
C PRO A 36 -11.14 -14.72 -25.41
N ALA A 37 -10.97 -13.64 -26.19
CA ALA A 37 -9.91 -12.68 -25.96
C ALA A 37 -9.91 -12.30 -24.47
N ALA A 38 -8.74 -12.31 -23.83
CA ALA A 38 -8.61 -11.82 -22.47
C ALA A 38 -9.27 -10.45 -22.40
N ALA A 39 -10.22 -10.29 -21.47
CA ALA A 39 -10.96 -9.04 -21.32
C ALA A 39 -9.95 -7.89 -21.23
N GLN A 40 -10.09 -6.90 -22.11
CA GLN A 40 -9.20 -5.74 -22.09
C GLN A 40 -9.24 -5.12 -20.70
N PRO A 41 -8.09 -4.79 -20.08
CA PRO A 41 -8.08 -4.19 -18.77
C PRO A 41 -8.89 -2.90 -18.79
N ALA A 42 -9.87 -2.77 -17.90
CA ALA A 42 -10.75 -1.61 -17.86
C ALA A 42 -9.90 -0.33 -17.74
N THR A 43 -10.14 0.64 -18.63
CA THR A 43 -9.48 1.95 -18.55
C THR A 43 -10.07 2.83 -17.47
N ASP A 44 -11.32 2.56 -17.16
CA ASP A 44 -12.17 3.30 -16.25
C ASP A 44 -12.65 2.35 -15.17
N TRP A 45 -12.56 2.78 -13.93
CA TRP A 45 -13.17 2.06 -12.82
C TRP A 45 -13.68 3.04 -11.76
N ARG A 46 -14.63 2.56 -10.97
CA ARG A 46 -15.01 3.22 -9.73
C ARG A 46 -14.21 2.62 -8.59
N VAL A 47 -13.70 3.49 -7.73
CA VAL A 47 -13.13 3.10 -6.45
C VAL A 47 -14.26 2.51 -5.61
N ASP A 48 -14.03 1.33 -5.06
CA ASP A 48 -14.93 0.74 -4.09
C ASP A 48 -14.84 1.54 -2.79
N LEU A 49 -15.88 2.30 -2.48
CA LEU A 49 -15.98 3.09 -1.25
C LEU A 49 -16.51 2.28 -0.08
N ALA A 50 -17.10 1.10 -0.31
CA ALA A 50 -17.67 0.25 0.73
C ALA A 50 -16.72 -0.88 1.14
N SER A 51 -15.44 -0.80 0.75
CA SER A 51 -14.53 -1.92 0.89
C SER A 51 -14.16 -2.16 2.35
N THR A 52 -14.37 -3.39 2.82
CA THR A 52 -14.00 -3.79 4.19
C THR A 52 -12.50 -4.00 4.38
N SER A 53 -11.73 -4.06 3.28
CA SER A 53 -10.26 -4.15 3.28
C SER A 53 -9.56 -2.80 3.14
N ALA A 54 -10.32 -1.70 3.11
CA ALA A 54 -9.75 -0.36 3.13
C ALA A 54 -9.14 -0.05 4.50
N ASP A 55 -7.97 0.59 4.47
CA ASP A 55 -7.41 1.26 5.65
C ASP A 55 -8.20 2.56 5.87
N GLN A 56 -8.82 2.71 7.04
CA GLN A 56 -9.74 3.80 7.30
C GLN A 56 -9.84 4.15 8.77
N HIS A 57 -10.02 5.45 9.04
CA HIS A 57 -10.24 5.97 10.37
C HIS A 57 -11.40 6.97 10.37
N ASN A 58 -12.32 6.80 11.33
CA ASN A 58 -13.47 7.67 11.55
C ASN A 58 -14.40 7.86 10.33
N ILE A 59 -14.50 6.83 9.48
CA ILE A 59 -15.40 6.81 8.32
C ILE A 59 -16.74 6.20 8.72
N ASP A 60 -17.83 6.88 8.37
CA ASP A 60 -19.19 6.33 8.39
C ASP A 60 -19.62 5.98 6.96
N HIS A 61 -20.05 4.73 6.78
CA HIS A 61 -20.55 4.20 5.52
C HIS A 61 -22.07 4.37 5.49
N ARG A 62 -22.54 5.37 4.75
CA ARG A 62 -23.97 5.63 4.62
C ARG A 62 -24.67 4.48 3.89
N THR A 63 -25.97 4.35 4.09
CA THR A 63 -26.78 3.28 3.46
C THR A 63 -26.79 3.32 1.93
N ASP A 64 -26.46 4.46 1.32
CA ASP A 64 -26.31 4.67 -0.12
C ASP A 64 -24.88 4.38 -0.64
N GLY A 65 -23.97 3.92 0.23
CA GLY A 65 -22.57 3.62 -0.08
C GLY A 65 -21.65 4.83 -0.07
N ALA A 66 -22.14 6.02 0.30
CA ALA A 66 -21.32 7.22 0.40
C ALA A 66 -20.51 7.26 1.71
N LEU A 67 -19.32 7.85 1.65
CA LEU A 67 -18.47 8.07 2.81
C LEU A 67 -18.79 9.40 3.48
N ALA A 68 -18.94 9.37 4.80
CA ALA A 68 -19.05 10.54 5.65
C ALA A 68 -18.06 10.46 6.83
N ILE A 69 -17.92 11.56 7.57
CA ILE A 69 -17.21 11.56 8.85
C ILE A 69 -18.13 10.93 9.90
N GLY A 70 -17.66 9.89 10.59
CA GLY A 70 -18.41 9.20 11.64
C GLY A 70 -18.60 10.06 12.87
N ASP A 71 -17.57 10.21 13.70
CA ASP A 71 -17.60 11.14 14.82
C ASP A 71 -17.04 12.51 14.42
N ARG A 72 -17.93 13.51 14.43
CA ARG A 72 -17.59 14.92 14.17
C ARG A 72 -16.78 15.58 15.29
N ARG A 73 -16.45 14.87 16.37
CA ARG A 73 -15.56 15.30 17.47
C ARG A 73 -14.14 14.80 17.31
N THR A 74 -13.89 13.76 16.52
CA THR A 74 -12.54 13.28 16.22
C THR A 74 -11.73 14.38 15.53
N ARG A 75 -10.52 14.62 16.02
CA ARG A 75 -9.59 15.65 15.55
C ARG A 75 -8.21 15.02 15.34
N THR A 76 -7.39 15.66 14.52
CA THR A 76 -5.96 15.40 14.44
C THR A 76 -5.22 16.74 14.54
N PRO A 77 -4.07 16.80 15.23
CA PRO A 77 -3.21 17.99 15.27
C PRO A 77 -2.83 18.51 13.87
N SER A 78 -2.73 17.63 12.87
CA SER A 78 -2.41 17.99 11.47
C SER A 78 -3.52 18.71 10.73
N ALA A 79 -4.72 18.81 11.30
CA ALA A 79 -5.83 19.58 10.74
C ALA A 79 -6.54 20.37 11.87
N PRO A 80 -5.88 21.41 12.42
CA PRO A 80 -6.35 22.09 13.62
C PRO A 80 -7.79 22.59 13.50
N GLY A 81 -8.61 22.26 14.50
CA GLY A 81 -10.00 22.74 14.59
C GLY A 81 -11.00 22.05 13.66
N ARG A 82 -10.60 21.02 12.91
CA ARG A 82 -11.46 20.36 11.90
C ARG A 82 -11.75 18.91 12.25
N ALA A 83 -13.00 18.48 12.07
CA ALA A 83 -13.32 17.07 12.15
C ALA A 83 -12.56 16.30 11.08
N PHE A 84 -12.06 15.11 11.40
CA PHE A 84 -11.13 14.38 10.56
C PHE A 84 -11.59 12.95 10.32
N ALA A 85 -11.53 12.50 9.07
CA ALA A 85 -11.62 11.10 8.70
C ALA A 85 -10.72 10.83 7.48
N VAL A 86 -10.20 9.61 7.38
CA VAL A 86 -9.37 9.19 6.25
C VAL A 86 -9.82 7.81 5.76
N TYR A 87 -9.82 7.65 4.44
CA TYR A 87 -10.13 6.40 3.76
C TYR A 87 -9.08 6.17 2.68
N THR A 88 -8.33 5.09 2.79
CA THR A 88 -7.37 4.63 1.79
C THR A 88 -7.95 3.38 1.13
N ALA A 89 -8.37 3.53 -0.13
CA ALA A 89 -8.96 2.43 -0.87
C ALA A 89 -7.95 1.28 -1.05
N PRO A 90 -8.40 0.03 -1.21
CA PRO A 90 -7.51 -1.06 -1.57
C PRO A 90 -6.74 -0.76 -2.87
N ALA A 91 -5.50 -1.26 -2.93
CA ALA A 91 -4.69 -1.15 -4.14
C ALA A 91 -5.37 -1.85 -5.32
N ARG A 92 -5.36 -1.20 -6.49
CA ARG A 92 -5.98 -1.67 -7.72
C ARG A 92 -4.92 -2.04 -8.75
N SER A 93 -4.89 -3.30 -9.18
CA SER A 93 -4.17 -3.70 -10.39
C SER A 93 -4.82 -3.03 -11.60
N LEU A 94 -4.00 -2.40 -12.43
CA LEU A 94 -4.42 -1.76 -13.68
C LEU A 94 -4.50 -2.78 -14.84
N GLY A 95 -3.89 -3.96 -14.69
CA GLY A 95 -3.70 -4.94 -15.77
C GLY A 95 -2.83 -4.42 -16.94
N ARG A 96 -2.27 -3.21 -16.81
CA ARG A 96 -1.39 -2.55 -17.78
C ARG A 96 -0.55 -1.47 -17.11
N GLN A 97 0.39 -0.93 -17.86
CA GLN A 97 1.21 0.21 -17.43
C GLN A 97 0.53 1.54 -17.77
N ALA A 98 0.55 2.48 -16.83
CA ALA A 98 0.05 3.86 -16.97
C ALA A 98 0.85 4.78 -16.04
N ASP A 99 1.02 6.04 -16.44
CA ASP A 99 1.62 7.09 -15.61
C ASP A 99 0.75 8.35 -15.53
N VAL A 100 -0.33 8.41 -16.31
CA VAL A 100 -1.26 9.54 -16.34
C VAL A 100 -2.67 9.08 -16.01
N PHE A 101 -3.32 9.80 -15.10
CA PHE A 101 -4.62 9.47 -14.59
C PHE A 101 -5.52 10.69 -14.57
N THR A 102 -6.83 10.47 -14.74
CA THR A 102 -7.87 11.45 -14.47
C THR A 102 -8.77 10.91 -13.38
N VAL A 103 -8.84 11.59 -12.25
CA VAL A 103 -9.66 11.25 -11.09
C VAL A 103 -10.84 12.22 -11.01
N ARG A 104 -12.06 11.69 -11.01
CA ARG A 104 -13.28 12.47 -10.81
C ARG A 104 -13.93 12.05 -9.52
N ARG A 105 -14.09 13.00 -8.61
CA ARG A 105 -14.78 12.82 -7.34
C ARG A 105 -16.19 13.40 -7.44
N GLN A 106 -17.17 12.61 -7.00
CA GLN A 106 -18.53 13.05 -6.74
C GLN A 106 -18.68 13.21 -5.22
N ALA A 107 -18.91 14.45 -4.77
CA ALA A 107 -19.02 14.77 -3.35
C ALA A 107 -19.88 16.01 -3.13
N ASP A 108 -20.60 16.03 -2.01
CA ASP A 108 -21.11 17.26 -1.40
C ASP A 108 -20.03 17.82 -0.47
N VAL A 109 -19.61 19.06 -0.74
CA VAL A 109 -18.56 19.74 0.02
C VAL A 109 -19.10 21.10 0.47
N PRO A 110 -19.86 21.15 1.57
CA PRO A 110 -20.38 22.40 2.11
C PRO A 110 -19.27 23.41 2.42
N SER A 111 -19.60 24.70 2.45
CA SER A 111 -18.66 25.76 2.80
C SER A 111 -17.98 25.50 4.14
N GLY A 112 -16.66 25.72 4.20
CA GLY A 112 -15.83 25.42 5.38
C GLY A 112 -15.48 23.93 5.58
N THR A 113 -15.88 23.06 4.66
CA THR A 113 -15.44 21.65 4.62
C THR A 113 -14.46 21.40 3.47
N GLN A 114 -13.81 20.24 3.46
CA GLN A 114 -12.85 19.90 2.41
C GLN A 114 -12.78 18.39 2.24
N VAL A 115 -12.59 17.96 0.99
CA VAL A 115 -12.15 16.60 0.66
C VAL A 115 -10.83 16.70 -0.08
N LEU A 116 -9.79 16.11 0.50
CA LEU A 116 -8.54 15.87 -0.19
C LEU A 116 -8.64 14.53 -0.92
N THR A 117 -8.13 14.49 -2.14
CA THR A 117 -8.06 13.28 -2.95
C THR A 117 -6.63 13.15 -3.43
N GLU A 118 -5.99 12.05 -3.08
CA GLU A 118 -4.57 11.82 -3.31
C GLU A 118 -4.41 10.46 -3.98
N VAL A 119 -3.45 10.36 -4.90
CA VAL A 119 -3.17 9.14 -5.66
C VAL A 119 -1.70 8.78 -5.51
N ARG A 120 -1.43 7.49 -5.32
CA ARG A 120 -0.10 6.93 -5.49
C ARG A 120 -0.17 5.73 -6.42
N GLY A 121 0.96 5.37 -6.99
CA GLY A 121 1.08 4.15 -7.75
C GLY A 121 2.35 3.40 -7.42
N SER A 122 2.43 2.19 -7.96
CA SER A 122 3.58 1.31 -7.79
C SER A 122 3.87 0.63 -9.13
N GLY A 123 5.08 0.82 -9.63
CA GLY A 123 5.61 0.10 -10.79
C GLY A 123 6.29 -1.22 -10.44
N HIS A 124 6.64 -1.40 -9.17
CA HIS A 124 7.30 -2.58 -8.61
C HIS A 124 6.78 -2.83 -7.18
N PRO A 125 6.47 -4.08 -6.81
CA PRO A 125 5.94 -4.38 -5.50
C PRO A 125 6.73 -3.77 -4.33
N GLY A 126 6.02 -3.20 -3.36
CA GLY A 126 6.61 -2.61 -2.15
C GLY A 126 7.22 -1.22 -2.32
N ARG A 127 7.36 -0.71 -3.55
CA ARG A 127 7.77 0.67 -3.82
C ARG A 127 6.59 1.50 -4.30
N TRP A 128 6.24 2.52 -3.53
CA TRP A 128 5.20 3.47 -3.87
C TRP A 128 5.80 4.80 -4.31
N THR A 129 5.21 5.42 -5.33
CA THR A 129 5.38 6.86 -5.56
C THR A 129 4.84 7.63 -4.37
N GLN A 130 5.36 8.83 -4.12
CA GLN A 130 4.72 9.75 -3.18
C GLN A 130 3.25 9.99 -3.54
N TRP A 131 2.42 10.22 -2.52
CA TRP A 131 1.03 10.64 -2.72
C TRP A 131 0.99 11.95 -3.50
N THR A 132 0.17 11.99 -4.55
CA THR A 132 0.06 13.11 -5.47
C THR A 132 -1.39 13.57 -5.55
N THR A 133 -1.64 14.85 -5.32
CA THR A 133 -2.97 15.45 -5.50
C THR A 133 -3.21 15.71 -6.99
N PRO A 134 -4.36 15.30 -7.55
CA PRO A 134 -4.75 15.72 -8.89
C PRO A 134 -4.87 17.24 -9.01
N ASP A 135 -4.64 17.77 -10.21
CA ASP A 135 -4.88 19.17 -10.51
C ASP A 135 -6.39 19.51 -10.42
N PRO A 136 -6.79 20.79 -10.53
CA PRO A 136 -8.21 21.17 -10.46
C PRO A 136 -9.12 20.53 -11.52
N THR A 137 -8.57 19.99 -12.61
CA THR A 137 -9.32 19.24 -13.64
C THR A 137 -9.42 17.74 -13.31
N GLY A 138 -8.78 17.30 -12.23
CA GLY A 138 -8.69 15.92 -11.81
C GLY A 138 -7.54 15.16 -12.47
N ARG A 139 -6.69 15.80 -13.26
CA ARG A 139 -5.59 15.13 -13.97
C ARG A 139 -4.33 15.09 -13.11
N LEU A 140 -3.57 14.01 -13.20
CA LEU A 140 -2.24 13.89 -12.61
C LEU A 140 -1.33 13.03 -13.46
N ARG A 141 -0.02 13.28 -13.36
CA ARG A 141 1.02 12.39 -13.86
C ARG A 141 1.87 11.94 -12.68
N LEU A 142 2.01 10.63 -12.51
CA LEU A 142 2.94 10.05 -11.55
C LEU A 142 4.38 10.14 -12.08
N PRO A 143 5.39 10.23 -11.20
CA PRO A 143 6.79 10.38 -11.61
C PRO A 143 7.37 9.12 -12.28
N GLU A 144 6.68 7.98 -12.20
CA GLU A 144 7.05 6.73 -12.82
C GLU A 144 5.83 6.04 -13.43
N VAL A 145 6.10 5.12 -14.36
CA VAL A 145 5.09 4.24 -14.94
C VAL A 145 4.72 3.17 -13.92
N VAL A 146 3.43 3.03 -13.63
CA VAL A 146 2.90 2.14 -12.60
C VAL A 146 1.96 1.09 -13.18
N SER A 147 1.82 -0.03 -12.47
CA SER A 147 0.87 -1.12 -12.79
C SER A 147 -0.17 -1.32 -11.67
N VAL A 148 0.05 -0.71 -10.51
CA VAL A 148 -0.87 -0.69 -9.38
C VAL A 148 -1.13 0.76 -8.99
N LEU A 149 -2.39 1.10 -8.70
CA LEU A 149 -2.81 2.42 -8.24
C LEU A 149 -3.54 2.33 -6.91
N GLN A 150 -3.43 3.37 -6.09
CA GLN A 150 -4.22 3.52 -4.88
C GLN A 150 -4.70 4.96 -4.72
N VAL A 151 -5.90 5.11 -4.14
CA VAL A 151 -6.53 6.40 -3.89
C VAL A 151 -6.75 6.56 -2.40
N ARG A 152 -6.38 7.72 -1.86
CA ARG A 152 -6.67 8.15 -0.50
C ARG A 152 -7.60 9.35 -0.52
N LEU A 153 -8.59 9.33 0.37
CA LEU A 153 -9.52 10.40 0.64
C LEU A 153 -9.32 10.87 2.07
N THR A 154 -9.26 12.18 2.27
CA THR A 154 -9.29 12.78 3.61
C THR A 154 -10.43 13.76 3.68
N LEU A 155 -11.37 13.48 4.57
CA LEU A 155 -12.57 14.27 4.79
C LEU A 155 -12.31 15.16 5.99
N LEU A 156 -12.46 16.47 5.77
CA LEU A 156 -12.27 17.46 6.81
C LEU A 156 -13.58 18.24 7.00
N GLY A 157 -14.18 18.11 8.17
CA GLY A 157 -15.42 18.78 8.55
C GLY A 157 -15.18 20.18 9.08
N GLY A 158 -16.22 21.01 8.99
CA GLY A 158 -16.30 22.30 9.66
C GLY A 158 -17.10 22.21 10.96
N GLN A 159 -17.35 23.36 11.60
CA GLN A 159 -18.12 23.42 12.84
C GLN A 159 -19.57 22.92 12.64
N ALA A 160 -20.22 23.35 11.56
CA ALA A 160 -21.64 23.06 11.30
C ALA A 160 -21.88 21.95 10.26
N ALA A 161 -20.95 21.68 9.35
CA ALA A 161 -21.12 20.71 8.27
C ALA A 161 -19.97 19.72 8.12
N SER A 162 -20.23 18.59 7.46
CA SER A 162 -19.23 17.59 7.05
C SER A 162 -19.40 17.29 5.57
N PRO A 163 -18.30 16.99 4.84
CA PRO A 163 -18.40 16.59 3.46
C PRO A 163 -18.89 15.14 3.35
N VAL A 164 -19.48 14.80 2.21
CA VAL A 164 -19.92 13.43 1.88
C VAL A 164 -19.39 13.08 0.49
N VAL A 165 -18.72 11.93 0.36
CA VAL A 165 -18.19 11.44 -0.92
C VAL A 165 -19.04 10.28 -1.41
N SER A 166 -19.76 10.47 -2.51
CA SER A 166 -20.65 9.44 -3.08
C SER A 166 -20.01 8.63 -4.20
N GLY A 167 -18.86 9.06 -4.72
CA GLY A 167 -18.16 8.29 -5.74
C GLY A 167 -16.79 8.85 -6.08
N VAL A 168 -15.89 7.96 -6.48
CA VAL A 168 -14.63 8.31 -7.12
C VAL A 168 -14.45 7.41 -8.34
N SER A 169 -14.30 8.01 -9.51
CA SER A 169 -13.95 7.30 -10.74
C SER A 169 -12.55 7.68 -11.18
N VAL A 170 -11.79 6.69 -11.63
CA VAL A 170 -10.45 6.90 -12.16
C VAL A 170 -10.43 6.41 -13.61
N HIS A 171 -9.86 7.23 -14.48
CA HIS A 171 -9.46 6.87 -15.83
C HIS A 171 -7.93 6.81 -15.88
N ALA A 172 -7.38 5.72 -16.39
CA ALA A 172 -5.94 5.59 -16.64
C ALA A 172 -5.66 5.78 -18.13
N ASP A 173 -4.96 6.85 -18.50
CA ASP A 173 -4.52 7.05 -19.88
C ASP A 173 -3.48 5.95 -20.20
N PRO A 174 -3.69 5.11 -21.22
CA PRO A 174 -2.68 4.12 -21.59
C PRO A 174 -1.38 4.84 -22.00
N VAL A 175 -0.23 4.31 -21.55
CA VAL A 175 1.07 4.76 -22.07
C VAL A 175 1.03 4.55 -23.58
N ARG A 176 1.07 5.64 -24.37
CA ARG A 176 1.31 5.51 -25.81
C ARG A 176 2.67 4.83 -25.98
N PRO A 177 2.84 3.85 -26.87
CA PRO A 177 4.15 3.29 -27.18
C PRO A 177 5.02 4.39 -27.84
N ALA A 178 5.58 5.27 -27.03
CA ALA A 178 6.68 6.11 -27.44
C ALA A 178 7.94 5.25 -27.35
N ALA A 179 8.76 5.32 -28.39
CA ALA A 179 10.03 4.60 -28.50
C ALA A 179 10.76 4.59 -27.16
N ARG A 180 11.14 3.38 -26.70
CA ARG A 180 11.89 3.10 -25.46
C ARG A 180 12.57 4.36 -24.94
N ALA A 181 11.95 5.02 -23.96
CA ALA A 181 12.68 5.95 -23.13
C ALA A 181 13.71 5.09 -22.38
N ARG A 182 14.92 5.05 -22.93
CA ARG A 182 16.08 4.56 -22.23
C ARG A 182 16.39 5.56 -21.12
N ASP A 183 16.80 4.96 -20.01
CA ASP A 183 17.56 5.54 -18.91
C ASP A 183 16.77 6.33 -17.86
N GLY A 184 16.72 5.70 -16.68
CA GLY A 184 16.58 6.37 -15.40
C GLY A 184 15.15 6.57 -14.93
N ALA A 185 14.51 5.51 -14.44
CA ALA A 185 13.85 5.70 -13.16
C ALA A 185 14.95 6.22 -12.23
N ALA A 186 14.98 7.53 -12.00
CA ALA A 186 15.65 8.01 -10.82
C ALA A 186 14.89 7.33 -9.67
N ALA A 187 15.44 6.20 -9.21
CA ALA A 187 15.40 5.91 -7.79
C ALA A 187 15.69 7.27 -7.15
N THR A 188 14.71 7.84 -6.46
CA THR A 188 14.93 9.00 -5.62
C THR A 188 16.11 8.60 -4.77
N ALA A 189 17.30 9.10 -5.12
CA ALA A 189 18.50 8.77 -4.39
C ALA A 189 18.20 9.11 -2.94
N SER A 190 18.56 8.23 -2.01
CA SER A 190 18.37 8.49 -0.59
C SER A 190 19.07 9.80 -0.25
N VAL A 191 18.30 10.87 -0.07
CA VAL A 191 18.81 12.20 0.25
C VAL A 191 18.87 12.35 1.75
N THR A 192 19.98 12.89 2.25
CA THR A 192 20.16 13.14 3.68
C THR A 192 20.21 14.64 3.93
N TYR A 193 19.41 15.10 4.89
CA TYR A 193 19.41 16.48 5.35
C TYR A 193 19.57 16.56 6.86
N ARG A 194 20.23 17.62 7.32
CA ARG A 194 20.33 17.90 8.74
C ARG A 194 19.14 18.74 9.17
N LEU A 195 18.29 18.18 10.02
CA LEU A 195 17.01 18.75 10.41
C LEU A 195 16.93 18.91 11.92
N PHE A 196 16.29 19.99 12.38
CA PHE A 196 15.99 20.13 13.80
C PHE A 196 14.79 19.24 14.13
N ALA A 197 15.01 18.23 14.97
CA ALA A 197 14.00 17.29 15.42
C ALA A 197 13.42 17.72 16.76
N THR A 198 12.10 17.75 16.83
CA THR A 198 11.35 17.95 18.07
C THR A 198 10.67 16.66 18.51
N ARG A 199 10.51 16.49 19.82
CA ARG A 199 9.66 15.41 20.35
C ARG A 199 8.19 15.70 20.01
N GLU A 200 7.51 14.73 19.39
CA GLU A 200 6.07 14.77 19.10
C GLU A 200 5.26 14.98 20.39
N GLY A 201 5.40 14.05 21.35
CA GLY A 201 4.82 14.19 22.68
C GLY A 201 3.29 14.23 22.75
N LEU A 202 2.59 13.79 21.69
CA LEU A 202 1.13 13.85 21.56
C LEU A 202 0.43 12.52 21.90
N THR A 203 0.95 11.73 22.85
CA THR A 203 0.32 10.47 23.28
C THR A 203 -1.18 10.64 23.56
N GLY A 204 -1.99 9.75 22.99
CA GLY A 204 -3.46 9.78 23.05
C GLY A 204 -4.14 10.65 21.98
N GLN A 205 -3.39 11.45 21.21
CA GLN A 205 -3.93 12.11 20.02
C GLN A 205 -3.96 11.15 18.81
N THR A 206 -4.69 11.56 17.78
CA THR A 206 -4.79 10.82 16.51
C THR A 206 -3.88 11.45 15.46
N THR A 207 -3.00 10.64 14.86
CA THR A 207 -2.13 11.04 13.75
C THR A 207 -2.93 11.26 12.46
N ALA A 208 -2.30 11.87 11.46
CA ALA A 208 -2.89 12.12 10.14
C ALA A 208 -3.23 10.85 9.33
N ASN A 209 -2.72 9.67 9.71
CA ASN A 209 -3.11 8.39 9.12
C ASN A 209 -4.20 7.64 9.92
N GLY A 210 -4.60 8.15 11.09
CA GLY A 210 -5.67 7.58 11.90
C GLY A 210 -5.21 6.74 13.11
N HIS A 211 -3.91 6.54 13.28
CA HIS A 211 -3.35 5.87 14.45
C HIS A 211 -3.58 6.71 15.72
N VAL A 212 -3.96 6.05 16.82
CA VAL A 212 -4.01 6.70 18.14
C VAL A 212 -2.67 6.48 18.82
N ILE A 213 -1.93 7.56 19.03
CA ILE A 213 -0.55 7.53 19.54
C ILE A 213 -0.50 6.83 20.90
N GLN A 214 0.26 5.74 20.97
CA GLN A 214 0.56 5.01 22.20
C GLN A 214 1.88 5.49 22.82
N PRO A 215 2.07 5.28 24.14
CA PRO A 215 3.38 5.50 24.77
C PRO A 215 4.46 4.66 24.07
N ARG A 216 5.63 5.25 23.85
CA ARG A 216 6.80 4.58 23.22
C ARG A 216 6.58 4.14 21.77
N ASP A 217 5.64 4.73 21.05
CA ASP A 217 5.52 4.50 19.61
C ASP A 217 6.77 4.93 18.85
N HIS A 218 7.06 4.19 17.78
CA HIS A 218 8.20 4.44 16.89
C HIS A 218 7.70 4.90 15.52
N PHE A 219 7.58 6.22 15.33
CA PHE A 219 7.24 6.88 14.06
C PHE A 219 7.77 8.33 14.04
N VAL A 220 7.61 8.99 12.90
CA VAL A 220 7.84 10.44 12.75
C VAL A 220 6.66 11.14 12.08
N ALA A 221 6.56 12.46 12.30
CA ALA A 221 5.75 13.36 11.51
C ALA A 221 6.64 14.12 10.50
N LEU A 222 6.19 14.20 9.25
CA LEU A 222 6.79 15.07 8.24
C LEU A 222 5.79 16.14 7.79
N PRO A 223 6.22 17.38 7.47
CA PRO A 223 5.28 18.47 7.22
C PRO A 223 4.63 18.40 5.83
N SER A 224 4.42 17.19 5.29
CA SER A 224 3.63 16.94 4.10
C SER A 224 3.01 15.54 4.10
N ARG A 225 1.81 15.45 3.51
CA ARG A 225 1.07 14.20 3.31
C ARG A 225 1.67 13.27 2.26
N ARG A 226 2.64 13.76 1.47
CA ARG A 226 3.22 13.06 0.31
C ARG A 226 3.93 11.76 0.66
N MET A 227 4.49 11.67 1.85
CA MET A 227 5.10 10.46 2.40
C MET A 227 4.33 9.91 3.61
N LEU A 228 3.03 10.22 3.75
CA LEU A 228 2.22 9.68 4.85
C LEU A 228 1.86 8.21 4.58
N ALA A 229 2.34 7.31 5.44
CA ALA A 229 2.08 5.87 5.37
C ALA A 229 0.70 5.52 5.94
N GLY A 230 0.11 4.40 5.50
CA GLY A 230 -1.09 3.84 6.12
C GLY A 230 -0.90 3.49 7.60
N ASP A 231 -1.99 3.28 8.33
CA ASP A 231 -1.93 2.92 9.75
C ASP A 231 -1.20 1.58 9.94
N GLY A 232 -0.27 1.54 10.90
CA GLY A 232 0.63 0.40 11.15
C GLY A 232 1.60 0.06 10.01
N SER A 233 1.59 0.84 8.91
CA SER A 233 2.35 0.54 7.69
C SER A 233 3.73 1.19 7.70
N ARG A 234 4.61 0.67 6.84
CA ARG A 234 6.01 1.11 6.68
C ARG A 234 6.35 1.50 5.24
N GLU A 235 5.34 1.87 4.46
CA GLU A 235 5.45 2.19 3.03
C GLU A 235 6.32 3.41 2.76
N TYR A 236 6.36 4.34 3.72
CA TYR A 236 7.28 5.46 3.74
C TYR A 236 7.97 5.51 5.09
N GLN A 237 9.29 5.59 5.03
CA GLN A 237 10.14 5.62 6.20
C GLN A 237 11.26 6.63 5.97
N VAL A 238 11.79 7.13 7.07
CA VAL A 238 13.04 7.89 7.09
C VAL A 238 13.98 7.23 8.08
N ARG A 239 15.28 7.35 7.82
CA ARG A 239 16.32 6.92 8.76
C ARG A 239 16.89 8.15 9.43
N LEU A 240 16.76 8.22 10.75
CA LEU A 240 17.28 9.29 11.58
C LEU A 240 18.58 8.80 12.21
N CYS A 241 19.62 9.64 12.21
CA CYS A 241 20.86 9.41 12.93
C CYS A 241 21.15 10.58 13.84
N TYR A 242 21.34 10.30 15.13
CA TYR A 242 21.69 11.30 16.11
C TYR A 242 23.17 11.24 16.47
N ALA A 243 23.94 12.22 16.00
CA ALA A 243 25.39 12.23 16.12
C ALA A 243 25.90 12.18 17.57
N ARG A 244 25.16 12.73 18.54
CA ARG A 244 25.63 12.76 19.94
C ARG A 244 25.65 11.39 20.61
N THR A 245 24.70 10.53 20.24
CA THR A 245 24.63 9.16 20.78
C THR A 245 25.21 8.14 19.81
N GLY A 246 25.42 8.52 18.54
CA GLY A 246 25.81 7.62 17.45
C GLY A 246 24.71 6.64 17.04
N ARG A 247 23.49 6.79 17.58
CA ARG A 247 22.38 5.89 17.33
C ARG A 247 21.59 6.33 16.11
N CYS A 248 21.05 5.35 15.40
CA CYS A 248 20.16 5.59 14.28
C CYS A 248 18.94 4.68 14.36
N GLU A 249 17.80 5.17 13.88
CA GLU A 249 16.57 4.40 13.76
C GLU A 249 15.91 4.69 12.43
N THR A 250 15.37 3.66 11.78
CA THR A 250 14.40 3.83 10.70
C THR A 250 12.99 3.79 11.26
N ALA A 251 12.24 4.86 11.05
CA ALA A 251 10.88 5.01 11.54
C ALA A 251 9.90 5.32 10.39
N PRO A 252 8.68 4.77 10.43
CA PRO A 252 7.64 5.10 9.47
C PRO A 252 7.10 6.52 9.68
N VAL A 253 6.58 7.11 8.60
CA VAL A 253 5.95 8.42 8.63
C VAL A 253 4.45 8.24 8.84
N TRP A 254 3.98 8.43 10.07
CA TRP A 254 2.57 8.22 10.45
C TRP A 254 1.78 9.51 10.66
N ASP A 255 2.47 10.64 10.80
CA ASP A 255 1.80 11.91 11.05
C ASP A 255 2.28 13.04 10.13
N VAL A 256 1.57 14.17 10.16
CA VAL A 256 1.82 15.35 9.33
C VAL A 256 2.04 16.58 10.20
N GLY A 257 3.22 17.18 10.06
CA GLY A 257 3.77 18.24 10.90
C GLY A 257 5.30 18.12 10.94
N PRO A 258 6.05 19.04 11.54
CA PRO A 258 5.65 20.18 12.35
C PRO A 258 5.30 21.44 11.54
N TRP A 259 4.51 22.34 12.14
CA TRP A 259 4.15 23.69 11.67
C TRP A 259 3.35 23.79 10.36
N ASN A 260 3.73 23.03 9.34
CA ASN A 260 3.15 23.00 8.01
C ASN A 260 2.64 21.60 7.65
N THR A 261 1.81 21.51 6.61
CA THR A 261 1.21 20.26 6.10
C THR A 261 1.41 20.07 4.60
N GLN A 262 2.03 21.04 3.93
CA GLN A 262 2.36 21.04 2.51
C GLN A 262 3.82 21.39 2.22
N ASP A 263 4.70 21.19 3.19
CA ASP A 263 6.13 21.43 3.09
C ASP A 263 6.95 20.13 2.94
N ASP A 264 7.01 19.61 1.72
CA ASP A 264 7.84 18.46 1.34
C ASP A 264 9.25 18.90 0.93
N TYR A 265 9.98 19.58 1.82
CA TYR A 265 11.30 20.16 1.57
C TYR A 265 12.36 19.16 1.06
N TRP A 266 12.15 17.85 1.23
CA TRP A 266 13.02 16.81 0.67
C TRP A 266 12.92 16.73 -0.86
N ASN A 267 11.84 17.23 -1.46
CA ASN A 267 11.67 17.30 -2.91
C ASN A 267 12.32 18.57 -3.47
N PRO A 268 12.88 18.53 -4.69
CA PRO A 268 13.47 19.71 -5.31
C PRO A 268 12.43 20.82 -5.51
N PRO A 269 12.85 22.10 -5.55
CA PRO A 269 11.97 23.27 -5.73
C PRO A 269 10.88 23.14 -6.80
N ALA A 270 11.22 22.54 -7.94
CA ALA A 270 10.28 22.35 -9.05
C ALA A 270 9.12 21.38 -8.74
N GLN A 271 9.31 20.50 -7.76
CA GLN A 271 8.35 19.46 -7.35
C GLN A 271 7.69 19.75 -6.00
N ARG A 272 8.34 20.53 -5.12
CA ARG A 272 7.84 20.90 -3.78
C ARG A 272 6.42 21.48 -3.87
N GLN A 273 5.55 21.07 -2.96
CA GLN A 273 4.14 21.41 -2.92
C GLN A 273 3.92 22.90 -2.59
N MET A 274 4.58 23.40 -1.56
CA MET A 274 4.66 24.83 -1.21
C MET A 274 6.11 25.32 -1.09
N TRP A 275 6.31 26.62 -0.83
CA TRP A 275 7.63 27.19 -0.49
C TRP A 275 8.72 26.89 -1.54
N ARG A 276 8.34 26.91 -2.82
CA ARG A 276 9.18 26.49 -3.96
C ARG A 276 10.39 27.39 -4.20
N ASP A 277 10.44 28.55 -3.57
CA ASP A 277 11.55 29.49 -3.60
C ASP A 277 12.64 29.16 -2.57
N LEU A 278 12.34 28.32 -1.57
CA LEU A 278 13.33 27.84 -0.61
C LEU A 278 14.21 26.71 -1.20
N PRO A 279 15.51 26.65 -0.84
CA PRO A 279 16.38 25.55 -1.24
C PRO A 279 15.84 24.18 -0.79
N GLN A 280 16.14 23.13 -1.57
CA GLN A 280 15.86 21.75 -1.19
C GLN A 280 16.55 21.43 0.15
N GLY A 281 15.86 20.71 1.03
CA GLY A 281 16.35 20.36 2.36
C GLY A 281 16.19 21.45 3.41
N THR A 282 15.62 22.61 3.07
CA THR A 282 15.33 23.69 4.03
C THR A 282 13.84 23.68 4.37
N PRO A 283 13.44 23.22 5.58
CA PRO A 283 12.07 23.36 6.07
C PRO A 283 11.67 24.84 6.12
N GLU A 284 10.41 25.12 5.81
CA GLU A 284 9.88 26.47 5.91
C GLU A 284 9.94 27.00 7.34
N ALA A 285 9.59 26.17 8.34
CA ALA A 285 9.65 26.55 9.74
C ALA A 285 11.08 26.93 10.19
N GLN A 286 12.09 26.26 9.64
CA GLN A 286 13.48 26.65 9.86
C GLN A 286 13.77 28.05 9.31
N ALA A 287 13.36 28.34 8.08
CA ALA A 287 13.54 29.65 7.46
C ALA A 287 12.75 30.74 8.19
N ALA A 288 11.49 30.47 8.56
CA ALA A 288 10.64 31.38 9.32
C ALA A 288 11.27 31.75 10.66
N HIS A 289 11.75 30.75 11.40
CA HIS A 289 12.39 30.96 12.70
C HIS A 289 13.72 31.72 12.61
N GLN A 290 14.57 31.37 11.63
CA GLN A 290 15.96 31.86 11.58
C GLN A 290 16.12 33.17 10.82
N SER A 291 15.33 33.41 9.78
CA SER A 291 15.46 34.58 8.91
C SER A 291 14.18 35.40 8.78
N GLY A 292 13.08 35.00 9.43
CA GLY A 292 11.80 35.68 9.32
C GLY A 292 11.10 35.47 7.97
N TYR A 293 11.43 34.38 7.25
CA TYR A 293 10.71 33.98 6.04
C TYR A 293 9.20 33.89 6.31
N ASN A 294 8.38 34.27 5.33
CA ASN A 294 6.93 34.39 5.49
C ASN A 294 6.51 35.25 6.70
N GLY A 295 7.31 36.26 7.06
CA GLY A 295 7.08 37.09 8.25
C GLY A 295 7.34 36.38 9.59
N GLY A 296 8.02 35.23 9.56
CA GLY A 296 8.21 34.34 10.71
C GLY A 296 6.97 33.50 11.05
N LEU A 297 6.11 33.26 10.07
CA LEU A 297 4.83 32.58 10.24
C LEU A 297 4.78 31.27 9.43
N ASP A 298 4.04 30.28 9.90
CA ASP A 298 3.77 29.04 9.16
C ASP A 298 2.60 29.20 8.15
N GLU A 299 2.21 28.11 7.47
CA GLU A 299 1.11 28.09 6.50
C GLU A 299 -0.26 28.49 7.09
N PHE A 300 -0.41 28.44 8.42
CA PHE A 300 -1.64 28.81 9.12
C PHE A 300 -1.56 30.23 9.70
N GLY A 301 -0.45 30.95 9.50
CA GLY A 301 -0.23 32.29 10.03
C GLY A 301 0.16 32.31 11.51
N ARG A 302 0.53 31.17 12.10
CA ARG A 302 1.04 31.11 13.49
C ARG A 302 2.50 31.49 13.51
N ARG A 303 2.95 32.16 14.57
CA ARG A 303 4.38 32.48 14.74
C ARG A 303 5.18 31.21 15.00
N VAL A 304 6.16 30.95 14.16
CA VAL A 304 7.03 29.78 14.29
C VAL A 304 7.97 29.99 15.47
N ALA A 305 7.88 29.10 16.46
CA ALA A 305 8.61 29.22 17.73
C ALA A 305 9.92 28.44 17.79
N ASN A 306 10.15 27.52 16.84
CA ASN A 306 11.36 26.72 16.73
C ASN A 306 11.59 26.32 15.26
N PRO A 307 12.82 25.92 14.86
CA PRO A 307 13.12 25.60 13.47
C PRO A 307 12.79 24.15 13.09
N ALA A 308 11.81 23.51 13.76
CA ALA A 308 11.57 22.08 13.60
C ALA A 308 11.23 21.71 12.15
N GLY A 309 11.90 20.68 11.63
CA GLY A 309 11.66 20.11 10.31
C GLY A 309 11.02 18.72 10.36
N ILE A 310 10.97 18.10 11.54
CA ILE A 310 10.48 16.75 11.77
C ILE A 310 10.07 16.62 13.26
N ASP A 311 8.92 16.00 13.53
CA ASP A 311 8.55 15.58 14.88
C ASP A 311 8.81 14.08 15.03
N VAL A 312 9.29 13.67 16.20
CA VAL A 312 9.74 12.30 16.48
C VAL A 312 8.96 11.74 17.65
N ALA A 313 8.31 10.59 17.45
CA ALA A 313 7.53 9.92 18.47
C ALA A 313 8.41 9.44 19.64
N ASP A 314 7.78 9.25 20.80
CA ASP A 314 8.44 8.96 22.08
C ASP A 314 9.42 7.78 22.03
N GLY A 315 9.05 6.68 21.37
CA GLY A 315 9.90 5.50 21.21
C GLY A 315 11.09 5.79 20.30
N THR A 316 10.89 6.39 19.13
CA THR A 316 11.99 6.77 18.23
C THR A 316 12.93 7.78 18.89
N PHE A 317 12.40 8.74 19.65
CA PHE A 317 13.17 9.79 20.32
C PHE A 317 14.03 9.22 21.46
N TRP A 318 13.43 8.53 22.43
CA TRP A 318 14.14 8.01 23.60
C TRP A 318 14.83 6.68 23.33
N ASP A 319 14.09 5.70 22.82
CA ASP A 319 14.57 4.33 22.69
C ASP A 319 15.43 4.16 21.46
N GLY A 320 15.06 4.78 20.35
CA GLY A 320 15.80 4.74 19.09
C GLY A 320 17.08 5.56 19.10
N LEU A 321 16.91 6.86 19.27
CA LEU A 321 17.98 7.84 19.12
C LEU A 321 18.70 8.13 20.44
N GLY A 322 18.09 7.84 21.60
CA GLY A 322 18.66 8.22 22.89
C GLY A 322 18.68 9.73 23.11
N MET A 323 17.77 10.47 22.48
CA MET A 323 17.65 11.92 22.65
C MET A 323 17.02 12.23 24.02
N THR A 324 17.51 13.29 24.67
CA THR A 324 16.94 13.81 25.93
C THR A 324 16.38 15.22 25.77
N ASP A 325 16.66 15.89 24.66
CA ASP A 325 16.15 17.21 24.29
C ASP A 325 16.13 17.34 22.76
N ASN A 326 15.40 18.32 22.25
CA ASN A 326 15.29 18.62 20.82
C ASN A 326 16.66 19.05 20.27
N ASP A 327 17.05 18.52 19.12
CA ASP A 327 18.36 18.79 18.53
C ASP A 327 18.38 18.46 17.03
N TRP A 328 19.48 18.79 16.37
CA TRP A 328 19.73 18.44 14.98
C TRP A 328 20.05 16.95 14.82
N VAL A 329 19.36 16.32 13.88
CA VAL A 329 19.57 14.94 13.43
C VAL A 329 19.81 14.91 11.93
N ASP A 330 20.55 13.92 11.45
CA ASP A 330 20.68 13.66 10.02
C ASP A 330 19.55 12.70 9.62
N VAL A 331 18.72 13.11 8.65
CA VAL A 331 17.55 12.37 8.20
C VAL A 331 17.70 11.98 6.75
N THR A 332 17.76 10.67 6.51
CA THR A 332 17.78 10.08 5.18
C THR A 332 16.36 9.72 4.75
N PHE A 333 15.89 10.33 3.66
CA PHE A 333 14.57 10.08 3.08
C PHE A 333 14.62 8.89 2.13
N GLN A 334 13.60 8.02 2.23
CA GLN A 334 13.49 6.79 1.44
C GLN A 334 14.80 5.97 1.45
N PRO A 335 15.34 5.63 2.64
CA PRO A 335 16.63 4.96 2.77
C PRO A 335 16.60 3.58 2.08
N THR A 336 17.56 3.33 1.20
CA THR A 336 17.73 2.03 0.52
C THR A 336 18.42 0.99 1.41
N ASP A 337 18.97 1.40 2.54
CA ASP A 337 19.86 0.63 3.42
C ASP A 337 19.38 0.53 4.88
N GLY A 338 18.16 0.97 5.19
CA GLY A 338 17.67 1.11 6.56
C GLY A 338 16.48 0.23 6.95
N GLY A 339 16.66 -1.08 7.10
CA GLY A 339 16.01 -1.88 8.17
C GLY A 339 14.47 -1.98 8.29
N GLY A 340 13.68 -1.70 7.24
CA GLY A 340 12.21 -1.70 7.36
C GLY A 340 11.43 -2.35 6.21
N GLY A 341 12.12 -3.00 5.28
CA GLY A 341 11.52 -3.88 4.28
C GLY A 341 12.39 -5.10 4.17
N GLY A 342 11.99 -6.22 4.79
CA GLY A 342 12.64 -7.50 4.52
C GLY A 342 12.69 -7.66 3.00
N GLY A 343 13.88 -7.89 2.44
CA GLY A 343 14.12 -7.81 1.00
C GLY A 343 12.99 -8.46 0.22
N GLN A 344 12.12 -7.63 -0.38
CA GLN A 344 10.98 -8.15 -1.11
C GLN A 344 11.48 -8.51 -2.50
N THR A 345 12.04 -9.71 -2.61
CA THR A 345 12.12 -10.38 -3.90
C THR A 345 10.72 -10.35 -4.51
N THR A 346 10.65 -10.02 -5.79
CA THR A 346 9.39 -10.10 -6.54
C THR A 346 9.25 -11.49 -7.15
N VAL A 347 8.08 -12.09 -7.02
CA VAL A 347 7.73 -13.35 -7.67
C VAL A 347 6.70 -13.09 -8.77
N THR A 348 6.86 -13.73 -9.92
CA THR A 348 5.89 -13.63 -11.02
C THR A 348 5.09 -14.91 -11.09
N ALA A 349 3.76 -14.84 -11.03
CA ALA A 349 2.93 -16.02 -11.22
C ALA A 349 2.87 -16.38 -12.73
N TRP A 350 2.92 -17.67 -13.05
CA TRP A 350 2.69 -18.13 -14.44
C TRP A 350 1.27 -18.66 -14.65
N ALA A 351 0.54 -18.96 -13.57
CA ALA A 351 -0.86 -19.37 -13.57
C ALA A 351 -1.64 -18.63 -12.47
N GLU A 352 -2.97 -18.65 -12.55
CA GLU A 352 -3.81 -18.20 -11.45
C GLU A 352 -3.70 -19.20 -10.28
N ALA A 353 -3.55 -18.69 -9.05
CA ALA A 353 -3.51 -19.54 -7.87
C ALA A 353 -4.07 -18.85 -6.62
N ASN A 354 -4.60 -19.63 -5.69
CA ASN A 354 -5.04 -19.13 -4.39
C ASN A 354 -3.84 -18.79 -3.51
N VAL A 355 -3.88 -17.61 -2.91
CA VAL A 355 -3.05 -17.24 -1.76
C VAL A 355 -3.82 -17.63 -0.50
N ARG A 356 -3.18 -18.36 0.41
CA ARG A 356 -3.84 -19.04 1.55
C ARG A 356 -3.36 -18.51 2.88
N SER A 357 -4.21 -18.62 3.91
CA SER A 357 -3.89 -18.18 5.28
C SER A 357 -2.72 -18.94 5.94
N CYS A 358 -2.37 -20.11 5.43
CA CYS A 358 -1.18 -20.87 5.83
C CYS A 358 -0.58 -21.61 4.62
N ALA A 359 0.62 -22.17 4.76
CA ALA A 359 1.32 -22.94 3.72
C ALA A 359 0.75 -24.36 3.50
N SER A 360 -0.56 -24.45 3.26
CA SER A 360 -1.27 -25.70 2.96
C SER A 360 -2.54 -25.43 2.14
N THR A 361 -2.90 -26.36 1.25
CA THR A 361 -4.13 -26.29 0.45
C THR A 361 -5.40 -26.50 1.27
N THR A 362 -5.31 -26.97 2.52
CA THR A 362 -6.45 -27.08 3.44
C THR A 362 -6.78 -25.74 4.11
N CYS A 363 -5.86 -24.78 4.10
CA CYS A 363 -6.09 -23.46 4.65
C CYS A 363 -6.96 -22.60 3.72
N GLY A 364 -7.79 -21.75 4.33
CA GLY A 364 -8.71 -20.87 3.61
C GLY A 364 -7.95 -19.95 2.65
N ALA A 365 -8.49 -19.79 1.44
CA ALA A 365 -7.98 -18.81 0.49
C ALA A 365 -8.31 -17.40 1.00
N VAL A 366 -7.28 -16.57 1.09
CA VAL A 366 -7.35 -15.18 1.57
C VAL A 366 -7.12 -14.17 0.45
N SER A 367 -6.54 -14.60 -0.69
CA SER A 367 -6.36 -13.79 -1.89
C SER A 367 -6.07 -14.69 -3.11
N LYS A 368 -5.70 -14.10 -4.25
CA LYS A 368 -5.27 -14.79 -5.47
C LYS A 368 -4.06 -14.09 -6.11
N VAL A 369 -3.26 -14.87 -6.82
CA VAL A 369 -2.29 -14.39 -7.83
C VAL A 369 -2.81 -14.71 -9.23
N TYR A 370 -2.40 -13.92 -10.22
CA TYR A 370 -2.85 -13.98 -11.60
C TYR A 370 -1.68 -14.20 -12.58
N PRO A 371 -1.91 -14.89 -13.71
CA PRO A 371 -0.86 -15.17 -14.68
C PRO A 371 -0.15 -13.91 -15.19
N ASN A 372 1.17 -13.97 -15.23
CA ASN A 372 2.07 -12.89 -15.65
C ASN A 372 2.05 -11.62 -14.79
N GLU A 373 1.39 -11.64 -13.64
CA GLU A 373 1.50 -10.59 -12.64
C GLU A 373 2.63 -10.87 -11.66
N SER A 374 3.19 -9.80 -11.11
CA SER A 374 4.31 -9.83 -10.17
C SER A 374 3.87 -9.37 -8.79
N TYR A 375 4.25 -10.12 -7.76
CA TYR A 375 3.85 -9.93 -6.37
C TYR A 375 5.07 -9.77 -5.47
N PRO A 376 4.98 -8.95 -4.42
CA PRO A 376 6.03 -8.88 -3.40
C PRO A 376 6.06 -10.20 -2.65
N ALA A 377 7.25 -10.75 -2.39
CA ALA A 377 7.43 -11.91 -1.55
C ALA A 377 8.32 -11.57 -0.36
N ASN A 378 7.85 -11.91 0.84
CA ASN A 378 8.58 -11.67 2.07
C ASN A 378 9.68 -12.73 2.25
N CYS A 379 9.33 -14.00 2.10
CA CYS A 379 10.20 -15.16 2.34
C CYS A 379 9.53 -16.43 1.80
N TRP A 380 10.28 -17.53 1.72
CA TRP A 380 9.74 -18.86 1.45
C TRP A 380 9.77 -19.74 2.70
N GLN A 381 8.86 -20.71 2.79
CA GLN A 381 8.89 -21.75 3.80
C GLN A 381 8.48 -23.12 3.23
N THR A 382 8.84 -24.19 3.93
CA THR A 382 8.32 -25.53 3.63
C THR A 382 6.93 -25.65 4.23
N GLY A 383 5.97 -26.08 3.42
CA GLY A 383 4.60 -26.37 3.79
C GLY A 383 4.15 -27.72 3.22
N GLN A 384 2.87 -27.82 2.90
CA GLN A 384 2.33 -29.02 2.24
C GLN A 384 2.98 -29.24 0.87
N LEU A 385 3.32 -30.49 0.55
CA LEU A 385 3.69 -30.91 -0.80
C LEU A 385 2.48 -30.81 -1.74
N VAL A 386 2.61 -30.02 -2.80
CA VAL A 386 1.56 -29.84 -3.82
C VAL A 386 2.06 -30.37 -5.15
N SER A 387 1.22 -31.18 -5.81
CA SER A 387 1.44 -31.66 -7.18
C SER A 387 0.29 -31.20 -8.07
N ALA A 388 0.58 -30.33 -9.03
CA ALA A 388 -0.39 -29.85 -10.02
C ALA A 388 0.35 -29.36 -11.28
N GLU A 389 -0.32 -29.38 -12.43
CA GLU A 389 0.21 -28.86 -13.71
C GLU A 389 1.57 -29.46 -14.13
N GLY A 390 1.85 -30.70 -13.73
CA GLY A 390 3.12 -31.38 -14.01
C GLY A 390 4.28 -30.98 -13.10
N TYR A 391 4.05 -30.10 -12.12
CA TYR A 391 5.05 -29.66 -11.14
C TYR A 391 4.74 -30.22 -9.75
N THR A 392 5.78 -30.38 -8.94
CA THR A 392 5.66 -30.79 -7.53
C THR A 392 6.61 -29.97 -6.67
N SER A 393 6.11 -29.35 -5.60
CA SER A 393 6.94 -28.60 -4.64
C SER A 393 6.31 -28.57 -3.25
N ASP A 394 7.15 -28.58 -2.21
CA ASP A 394 6.78 -28.32 -0.81
C ASP A 394 7.03 -26.86 -0.42
N LYS A 395 7.48 -26.01 -1.34
CA LYS A 395 7.82 -24.62 -1.08
C LYS A 395 6.60 -23.73 -1.25
N TRP A 396 6.41 -22.86 -0.27
CA TRP A 396 5.36 -21.84 -0.24
C TRP A 396 5.99 -20.48 -0.02
N VAL A 397 5.54 -19.50 -0.78
CA VAL A 397 6.04 -18.13 -0.73
C VAL A 397 5.04 -17.26 0.02
N GLU A 398 5.51 -16.57 1.05
CA GLU A 398 4.76 -15.60 1.82
C GLU A 398 4.67 -14.28 1.06
N LEU A 399 3.45 -13.84 0.79
CA LEU A 399 3.13 -12.57 0.16
C LEU A 399 2.44 -11.68 1.20
N PRO A 400 2.78 -10.38 1.30
CA PRO A 400 1.97 -9.44 2.05
C PRO A 400 0.62 -9.26 1.33
N LEU A 401 -0.45 -9.10 2.11
CA LEU A 401 -1.79 -8.88 1.58
C LEU A 401 -2.13 -7.39 1.59
N ASN A 402 -2.87 -6.94 0.57
CA ASN A 402 -3.35 -5.56 0.49
C ASN A 402 -4.25 -5.15 1.66
N ALA A 403 -4.92 -6.12 2.30
CA ALA A 403 -5.78 -5.92 3.47
C ALA A 403 -5.00 -5.89 4.80
N GLY A 404 -3.67 -5.92 4.76
CA GLY A 404 -2.83 -6.17 5.92
C GLY A 404 -2.64 -7.67 6.21
N GLY A 405 -1.57 -8.01 6.92
CA GLY A 405 -1.17 -9.40 7.17
C GLY A 405 -0.49 -10.06 5.97
N VAL A 406 -0.41 -11.40 6.00
CA VAL A 406 0.30 -12.21 5.01
C VAL A 406 -0.53 -13.40 4.55
N GLY A 407 -0.19 -13.93 3.38
CA GLY A 407 -0.72 -15.19 2.87
C GLY A 407 0.32 -15.93 2.05
N TYR A 408 0.06 -17.20 1.77
CA TYR A 408 1.02 -18.13 1.19
C TYR A 408 0.52 -18.66 -0.14
N VAL A 409 1.36 -18.59 -1.17
CA VAL A 409 1.11 -19.23 -2.48
C VAL A 409 2.09 -20.38 -2.68
N SER A 410 1.65 -21.48 -3.26
CA SER A 410 2.56 -22.59 -3.60
C SER A 410 3.51 -22.15 -4.72
N ALA A 411 4.81 -22.43 -4.55
CA ALA A 411 5.84 -22.03 -5.51
C ALA A 411 5.67 -22.69 -6.88
N ILE A 412 4.88 -23.79 -6.99
CA ILE A 412 4.59 -24.43 -8.29
C ILE A 412 3.92 -23.46 -9.28
N TYR A 413 3.27 -22.40 -8.79
CA TYR A 413 2.57 -21.41 -9.62
C TYR A 413 3.42 -20.17 -9.92
N LEU A 414 4.67 -20.13 -9.46
CA LEU A 414 5.59 -19.00 -9.62
C LEU A 414 6.69 -19.34 -10.63
N LYS A 415 7.09 -18.34 -11.41
CA LYS A 415 8.25 -18.42 -12.32
C LYS A 415 9.52 -18.34 -11.48
N GLY A 416 10.56 -19.07 -11.90
CA GLY A 416 11.88 -19.02 -11.27
C GLY A 416 12.36 -20.39 -10.83
N ASP A 417 13.20 -20.41 -9.80
CA ASP A 417 13.64 -21.65 -9.14
C ASP A 417 12.55 -22.26 -8.26
N GLU A 418 12.90 -23.26 -7.45
CA GLU A 418 11.97 -23.96 -6.55
C GLU A 418 11.26 -23.06 -5.51
N THR A 419 11.72 -21.82 -5.33
CA THR A 419 11.15 -20.80 -4.44
C THR A 419 10.54 -19.60 -5.18
N GLY A 420 10.51 -19.65 -6.52
CA GLY A 420 10.15 -18.49 -7.33
C GLY A 420 11.21 -17.38 -7.32
N GLY A 421 12.46 -17.71 -6.99
CA GLY A 421 13.60 -16.79 -6.88
C GLY A 421 13.77 -16.12 -5.52
N VAL A 422 12.96 -16.49 -4.52
CA VAL A 422 13.01 -15.91 -3.16
C VAL A 422 14.12 -16.58 -2.37
N THR A 423 15.17 -15.83 -2.00
CA THR A 423 16.33 -16.42 -1.32
C THR A 423 16.15 -16.55 0.20
N ARG A 424 15.36 -15.68 0.82
CA ARG A 424 15.14 -15.63 2.27
C ARG A 424 14.11 -16.68 2.73
N ARG A 425 14.46 -17.50 3.72
CA ARG A 425 13.52 -18.42 4.40
C ARG A 425 12.74 -17.71 5.51
N CYS A 426 11.49 -18.09 5.75
CA CYS A 426 10.69 -17.51 6.83
C CYS A 426 11.19 -17.97 8.21
N GLY A 427 11.17 -17.07 9.20
CA GLY A 427 11.58 -17.37 10.58
C GLY A 427 13.08 -17.48 10.83
N THR A 428 13.92 -17.06 9.87
CA THR A 428 15.39 -16.99 9.98
C THR A 428 15.90 -15.58 10.04
#